data_AF-A0A645IWG4-F1
#
_entry.id   AF-A0A645IWG4-F1
#
_cell.length_a   1.000
_cell.length_b   1.000
_cell.length_c   1.000
_cell.angle_alpha   90.00
_cell.angle_beta   90.00
_cell.angle_gamma   90.00
#
_symmetry.space_group_name_H-M   'P 1'
#
loop_
_entity.id
_entity.type
_entity.pdbx_description
1 polymer ?
#
loop_
_entity_poly.entity_id
_entity_poly.type
_entity_poly.pdbx_seq_one_letter_code
_entity_poly.pdbx_strand_id
1 'polypeptide(L)'
;MDCPRFLNELLSPLIEKNDTELIQQYIGQCLTGKNITQSILLLTGSGGSGKGTLANIVEGLVGDGNFTQIRPENITGRFETSFFTDRTLLTGKESNTSFFSARGMQVLKSLVGDDKLRAEYKNSNRHEMIDGVYNVFIVGNPTPVLKFESAEDQSAWYRRLRWVRCLVSSQI
;
A
#
# COMPACT_ATOMS: atom_id res chain seq x y z
N MET A 1 -26.46 -2.31 3.26
CA MET A 1 -26.40 -1.01 3.97
C MET A 1 -25.50 -0.13 3.14
N ASP A 2 -25.99 1.03 2.71
CA ASP A 2 -25.17 1.98 1.96
C ASP A 2 -24.47 2.93 2.94
N CYS A 3 -23.23 3.31 2.63
CA CYS A 3 -22.48 4.33 3.37
C CYS A 3 -22.40 5.61 2.51
N PRO A 4 -23.49 6.38 2.41
CA PRO A 4 -23.61 7.46 1.42
C PRO A 4 -22.55 8.53 1.57
N ARG A 5 -22.10 8.83 2.79
CA ARG A 5 -21.02 9.80 3.03
C ARG A 5 -19.68 9.29 2.49
N PHE A 6 -19.32 8.05 2.78
CA PHE A 6 -18.08 7.47 2.24
C PHE A 6 -18.10 7.40 0.71
N LEU A 7 -19.23 7.00 0.13
CA LEU A 7 -19.37 6.86 -1.31
C LEU A 7 -19.40 8.22 -2.02
N ASN A 8 -20.23 9.15 -1.56
CA ASN A 8 -20.52 10.39 -2.27
C ASN A 8 -19.60 11.54 -1.86
N GLU A 9 -19.20 11.62 -0.59
CA GLU A 9 -18.37 12.73 -0.08
C GLU A 9 -16.87 12.42 -0.14
N LEU A 10 -16.47 11.13 -0.14
CA LEU A 10 -15.05 10.73 -0.19
C LEU A 10 -14.65 10.02 -1.49
N LEU A 11 -15.25 8.88 -1.83
CA LEU A 11 -14.78 8.09 -2.98
C LEU A 11 -15.12 8.76 -4.32
N SER A 12 -16.38 9.13 -4.55
CA SER A 12 -16.82 9.74 -5.81
C SER A 12 -16.01 10.98 -6.25
N PRO A 13 -15.64 11.92 -5.35
CA PRO A 13 -14.78 13.05 -5.73
C PRO A 13 -13.30 12.68 -5.83
N LEU A 14 -12.86 11.58 -5.19
CA LEU A 14 -11.46 11.19 -5.14
C LEU A 14 -11.00 10.44 -6.40
N ILE A 15 -11.86 9.58 -6.99
CA ILE A 15 -11.49 8.64 -8.06
C ILE A 15 -12.58 8.57 -9.14
N GLU A 16 -12.23 8.04 -10.30
CA GLU A 16 -13.22 7.75 -11.34
C GLU A 16 -14.18 6.63 -10.91
N LYS A 17 -15.39 6.64 -11.47
CA LYS A 17 -16.42 5.65 -11.14
C LYS A 17 -15.96 4.21 -11.38
N ASN A 18 -15.15 3.98 -12.43
CA ASN A 18 -14.63 2.67 -12.77
C ASN A 18 -13.62 2.13 -11.73
N ASP A 19 -13.00 3.01 -10.93
CA ASP A 19 -12.05 2.61 -9.89
C ASP A 19 -12.73 2.37 -8.53
N THR A 20 -14.00 2.77 -8.37
CA THR A 20 -14.71 2.65 -7.08
C THR A 20 -14.80 1.20 -6.62
N GLU A 21 -15.13 0.29 -7.53
CA GLU A 21 -15.20 -1.15 -7.21
C GLU A 21 -13.83 -1.70 -6.80
N LEU A 22 -12.77 -1.35 -7.52
CA LEU A 22 -11.40 -1.76 -7.20
C LEU A 22 -10.99 -1.31 -5.79
N ILE A 23 -11.27 -0.04 -5.44
CA ILE A 23 -10.95 0.49 -4.11
C ILE A 23 -11.77 -0.21 -3.03
N GLN A 24 -13.08 -0.41 -3.23
CA GLN A 24 -13.90 -1.12 -2.26
C GLN A 24 -13.45 -2.56 -2.05
N GLN A 25 -13.13 -3.29 -3.13
CA GLN A 25 -12.62 -4.66 -3.05
C GLN A 25 -11.28 -4.72 -2.33
N TYR A 26 -10.36 -3.80 -2.62
CA TYR A 26 -9.06 -3.74 -1.94
C TYR A 26 -9.23 -3.42 -0.44
N ILE A 27 -10.10 -2.47 -0.09
CA ILE A 27 -10.42 -2.18 1.31
C ILE A 27 -11.05 -3.42 1.98
N GLY A 28 -11.96 -4.11 1.30
CA GLY A 28 -12.53 -5.37 1.78
C GLY A 28 -11.44 -6.39 2.09
N GLN A 29 -10.45 -6.54 1.22
CA GLN A 29 -9.27 -7.39 1.46
C GLN A 29 -8.49 -6.95 2.70
N CYS A 30 -8.25 -5.65 2.90
CA CYS A 30 -7.61 -5.14 4.13
C CYS A 30 -8.36 -5.61 5.39
N LEU A 31 -9.69 -5.60 5.37
CA LEU A 31 -10.52 -6.05 6.50
C LEU A 31 -10.46 -7.56 6.75
N THR A 32 -10.15 -8.37 5.71
CA THR A 32 -9.90 -9.81 5.90
C THR A 32 -8.54 -10.10 6.57
N GLY A 33 -7.67 -9.10 6.67
CA GLY A 33 -6.34 -9.22 7.28
C GLY A 33 -5.29 -9.91 6.42
N LYS A 34 -5.62 -10.32 5.18
CA LYS A 34 -4.69 -11.02 4.28
C LYS A 34 -4.74 -10.46 2.87
N ASN A 35 -3.58 -10.30 2.24
CA ASN A 35 -3.49 -9.93 0.83
C ASN A 35 -3.67 -11.15 -0.08
N ILE A 36 -4.91 -11.43 -0.46
CA ILE A 36 -5.30 -12.60 -1.27
C ILE A 36 -4.95 -12.38 -2.75
N THR A 37 -5.02 -11.13 -3.22
CA THR A 37 -4.77 -10.77 -4.62
C THR A 37 -3.30 -10.61 -4.97
N GLN A 38 -2.40 -10.73 -3.97
CA GLN A 38 -0.97 -10.46 -4.09
C GLN A 38 -0.69 -9.09 -4.73
N SER A 39 -1.44 -8.06 -4.31
CA SER A 39 -1.40 -6.75 -4.96
C SER A 39 -1.13 -5.58 -4.02
N ILE A 40 -0.53 -4.53 -4.56
CA ILE A 40 -0.22 -3.26 -3.92
C ILE A 40 -1.19 -2.23 -4.47
N LEU A 41 -1.92 -1.56 -3.59
CA LEU A 41 -2.74 -0.41 -3.97
C LEU A 41 -1.87 0.85 -3.96
N LEU A 42 -1.82 1.55 -5.09
CA LEU A 42 -1.15 2.84 -5.23
C LEU A 42 -2.18 3.89 -5.64
N LEU A 43 -2.33 4.94 -4.82
CA LEU A 43 -3.08 6.14 -5.19
C LEU A 43 -2.12 7.30 -5.46
N THR A 44 -2.23 7.93 -6.63
CA THR A 44 -1.46 9.14 -6.95
C THR A 44 -2.36 10.34 -7.24
N GLY A 45 -1.91 11.56 -6.97
CA GLY A 45 -2.69 12.77 -7.29
C GLY A 45 -2.25 13.97 -6.46
N SER A 46 -2.75 15.17 -6.76
CA SER A 46 -2.32 16.40 -6.06
C SER A 46 -2.56 16.35 -4.54
N GLY A 47 -1.77 17.13 -3.79
CA GLY A 47 -2.00 17.33 -2.36
C GLY A 47 -3.44 17.81 -2.10
N GLY A 48 -4.02 17.40 -0.97
CA GLY A 48 -5.38 17.79 -0.60
C GLY A 48 -6.52 17.02 -1.30
N SER A 49 -6.23 16.07 -2.19
CA SER A 49 -7.30 15.33 -2.90
C SER A 49 -8.10 14.34 -2.05
N GLY A 50 -7.73 14.07 -0.80
CA GLY A 50 -8.40 13.11 0.09
C GLY A 50 -7.77 11.70 0.16
N LYS A 51 -6.70 11.42 -0.61
CA LYS A 51 -5.96 10.13 -0.56
C LYS A 51 -5.51 9.73 0.84
N GLY A 52 -4.89 10.68 1.54
CA GLY A 52 -4.40 10.47 2.91
C GLY A 52 -5.55 10.23 3.88
N THR A 53 -6.68 10.92 3.70
CA THR A 53 -7.92 10.68 4.45
C THR A 53 -8.42 9.26 4.24
N LEU A 54 -8.45 8.78 3.00
CA LEU A 54 -8.84 7.39 2.71
C LEU A 54 -7.89 6.39 3.39
N ALA A 55 -6.57 6.59 3.30
CA ALA A 55 -5.60 5.75 3.99
C ALA A 55 -5.83 5.74 5.51
N ASN A 56 -6.06 6.91 6.13
CA ASN A 56 -6.35 7.01 7.57
C ASN A 56 -7.65 6.30 7.97
N ILE A 57 -8.69 6.36 7.12
CA ILE A 57 -9.95 5.64 7.36
C ILE A 57 -9.69 4.13 7.31
N VAL A 58 -8.94 3.64 6.33
CA VAL A 58 -8.62 2.21 6.22
C VAL A 58 -7.76 1.74 7.41
N GLU A 59 -6.78 2.55 7.84
CA GLU A 59 -6.00 2.32 9.07
C GLU A 59 -6.93 2.19 10.29
N GLY A 60 -7.87 3.12 10.48
CA GLY A 60 -8.83 3.07 11.59
C GLY A 60 -9.80 1.89 11.52
N LEU A 61 -10.20 1.46 10.33
CA LEU A 61 -11.06 0.27 10.15
C LEU A 61 -10.32 -1.04 10.46
N VAL A 62 -9.03 -1.12 10.10
CA VAL A 62 -8.17 -2.28 10.40
C VAL A 62 -7.78 -2.32 11.88
N GLY A 63 -7.65 -1.14 12.51
CA GLY A 63 -7.39 -0.95 13.93
C GLY A 63 -5.91 -0.72 14.25
N ASP A 64 -5.64 0.10 15.28
CA ASP A 64 -4.31 0.64 15.60
C ASP A 64 -3.21 -0.40 15.86
N GLY A 65 -3.59 -1.61 16.29
CA GLY A 65 -2.64 -2.71 16.50
C GLY A 65 -2.28 -3.50 15.23
N ASN A 66 -3.04 -3.32 14.15
CA ASN A 66 -2.99 -4.17 12.96
C ASN A 66 -2.35 -3.48 11.75
N PHE A 67 -2.04 -2.18 11.84
CA PHE A 67 -1.32 -1.47 10.78
C PHE A 67 0.00 -0.87 11.26
N THR A 68 0.87 -0.58 10.30
CA THR A 68 2.04 0.28 10.52
C THR A 68 2.39 1.03 9.24
N GLN A 69 3.15 2.11 9.36
CA GLN A 69 3.64 2.86 8.22
C GLN A 69 5.01 2.35 7.77
N ILE A 70 5.14 2.08 6.47
CA ILE A 70 6.44 1.86 5.85
C ILE A 70 7.11 3.21 5.69
N ARG A 71 8.34 3.34 6.18
CA ARG A 71 9.20 4.50 5.90
C ARG A 71 9.96 4.22 4.60
N PRO A 72 9.68 4.91 3.50
CA PRO A 72 10.30 4.58 2.23
C PRO A 72 11.83 4.65 2.23
N GLU A 73 12.42 5.61 2.95
CA GLU A 73 13.87 5.72 3.13
C GLU A 73 14.48 4.49 3.82
N ASN A 74 13.68 3.74 4.59
CA ASN A 74 14.11 2.58 5.36
C ASN A 74 13.55 1.26 4.83
N ILE A 75 12.76 1.24 3.75
CA ILE A 75 12.10 0.02 3.25
C ILE A 75 13.09 -1.10 2.95
N THR A 76 14.33 -0.76 2.61
CA THR A 76 15.40 -1.72 2.30
C THR A 76 16.24 -2.11 3.53
N GLY A 77 15.95 -1.53 4.69
CA GLY A 77 16.63 -1.75 5.94
C GLY A 77 16.25 -3.09 6.56
N ARG A 78 17.26 -3.81 7.05
CA ARG A 78 17.10 -5.17 7.61
C ARG A 78 16.18 -5.24 8.83
N PHE A 79 16.08 -4.14 9.58
CA PHE A 79 15.24 -4.04 10.78
C PHE A 79 13.84 -3.52 10.50
N GLU A 80 13.52 -3.11 9.28
CA GLU A 80 12.19 -2.55 8.99
C GLU A 80 11.13 -3.65 9.07
N THR A 81 11.49 -4.86 8.64
CA THR A 81 10.62 -6.04 8.60
C THR A 81 10.08 -6.46 9.97
N SER A 82 10.81 -6.22 11.06
CA SER A 82 10.31 -6.55 12.41
C SER A 82 9.21 -5.62 12.91
N PHE A 83 9.02 -4.45 12.29
CA PHE A 83 7.85 -3.61 12.56
C PHE A 83 6.58 -4.15 11.89
N PHE A 84 6.70 -5.09 10.96
CA PHE A 84 5.57 -5.69 10.24
C PHE A 84 5.01 -6.92 10.96
N THR A 85 5.70 -7.43 11.98
CA THR A 85 5.23 -8.54 12.80
C THR A 85 3.88 -8.22 13.43
N ASP A 86 2.95 -9.17 13.36
CA ASP A 86 1.56 -9.04 13.83
C ASP A 86 0.79 -7.87 13.19
N ARG A 87 1.19 -7.43 12.00
CA ARG A 87 0.45 -6.45 11.19
C ARG A 87 -0.21 -7.13 10.00
N THR A 88 -1.28 -6.53 9.50
CA THR A 88 -2.02 -6.99 8.31
C THR A 88 -2.07 -5.92 7.23
N LEU A 89 -1.86 -4.65 7.59
CA LEU A 89 -1.82 -3.51 6.70
C LEU A 89 -0.52 -2.71 6.86
N LEU A 90 0.16 -2.46 5.75
CA LEU A 90 1.31 -1.59 5.65
C LEU A 90 0.94 -0.38 4.79
N THR A 91 0.99 0.82 5.36
CA THR A 91 0.69 2.05 4.62
C THR A 91 1.95 2.82 4.27
N GLY A 92 2.00 3.38 3.07
CA GLY A 92 3.08 4.28 2.65
C GLY A 92 2.50 5.64 2.30
N LYS A 93 2.94 6.72 2.94
CA LYS A 93 2.47 8.08 2.66
C LYS A 93 3.66 8.92 2.19
N GLU A 94 3.70 9.22 0.90
CA GLU A 94 4.93 9.74 0.27
C GLU A 94 4.67 10.94 -0.64
N SER A 95 5.66 11.82 -0.76
CA SER A 95 5.62 12.96 -1.69
C SER A 95 6.57 12.83 -2.88
N ASN A 96 7.55 11.90 -2.87
CA ASN A 96 8.75 11.94 -3.72
C ASN A 96 9.12 10.59 -4.42
N THR A 97 8.21 9.61 -4.55
CA THR A 97 8.40 8.30 -5.25
C THR A 97 9.49 7.35 -4.73
N SER A 98 10.01 7.57 -3.52
CA SER A 98 11.11 6.82 -2.89
C SER A 98 10.91 5.29 -2.79
N PHE A 99 9.66 4.82 -2.74
CA PHE A 99 9.31 3.39 -2.73
C PHE A 99 9.72 2.62 -4.00
N PHE A 100 9.78 3.29 -5.14
CA PHE A 100 9.90 2.66 -6.46
C PHE A 100 11.33 2.66 -7.03
N SER A 101 12.33 2.63 -6.14
CA SER A 101 13.69 2.22 -6.52
C SER A 101 13.74 0.71 -6.82
N ALA A 102 14.74 0.24 -7.56
CA ALA A 102 14.88 -1.20 -7.87
C ALA A 102 14.83 -2.09 -6.62
N ARG A 103 15.54 -1.69 -5.55
CA ARG A 103 15.57 -2.42 -4.28
C ARG A 103 14.26 -2.28 -3.49
N GLY A 104 13.63 -1.10 -3.48
CA GLY A 104 12.32 -0.90 -2.85
C GLY A 104 11.24 -1.73 -3.52
N MET A 105 11.26 -1.79 -4.85
CA MET A 105 10.40 -2.65 -5.66
C MET A 105 10.57 -4.12 -5.29
N GLN A 106 11.80 -4.62 -5.16
CA GLN A 106 12.03 -6.00 -4.73
C GLN A 106 11.39 -6.29 -3.35
N VAL A 107 11.58 -5.40 -2.38
CA VAL A 107 10.98 -5.56 -1.03
C VAL A 107 9.45 -5.55 -1.11
N LEU A 108 8.86 -4.60 -1.84
CA LEU A 108 7.41 -4.52 -2.02
C LEU A 108 6.82 -5.81 -2.63
N LYS A 109 7.50 -6.41 -3.62
CA LYS A 109 7.08 -7.70 -4.19
C LYS A 109 7.06 -8.80 -3.13
N SER A 110 8.07 -8.86 -2.26
CA SER A 110 8.13 -9.86 -1.19
C SER A 110 7.12 -9.63 -0.09
N LEU A 111 6.70 -8.39 0.18
CA LEU A 111 5.66 -8.11 1.18
C LEU A 111 4.26 -8.60 0.78
N VAL A 112 3.99 -8.77 -0.51
CA VAL A 112 2.67 -9.17 -1.04
C VAL A 112 2.68 -10.52 -1.76
N GLY A 113 3.85 -11.12 -1.95
CA GLY A 113 4.09 -12.22 -2.88
C GLY A 113 3.99 -13.62 -2.31
N ASP A 114 3.61 -13.78 -1.03
CA ASP A 114 3.69 -15.04 -0.27
C ASP A 114 5.14 -15.53 -0.03
N ASP A 115 6.10 -14.60 -0.11
CA ASP A 115 7.51 -14.87 0.20
C ASP A 115 7.72 -14.96 1.73
N LYS A 116 8.63 -15.82 2.18
CA LYS A 116 9.09 -15.80 3.58
C LYS A 116 10.12 -14.68 3.77
N LEU A 117 9.83 -13.72 4.64
CA LEU A 117 10.77 -12.64 4.99
C LEU A 117 11.38 -12.87 6.37
N ARG A 118 12.64 -12.49 6.52
CA ARG A 118 13.34 -12.51 7.81
C ARG A 118 13.11 -11.18 8.53
N ALA A 119 12.49 -11.22 9.70
CA ALA A 119 12.37 -10.08 10.60
C ALA A 119 13.50 -10.12 11.63
N GLU A 120 14.41 -9.14 11.59
CA GLU A 120 15.51 -8.99 12.55
C GLU A 120 15.20 -7.91 13.60
N TYR A 121 15.47 -8.23 14.87
CA TYR A 121 15.21 -7.34 15.99
C TYR A 121 16.48 -6.63 16.46
N LYS A 122 16.45 -5.29 16.50
CA LYS A 122 17.59 -4.47 16.94
C LYS A 122 18.07 -4.89 18.34
N ASN A 123 19.38 -4.79 18.54
CA ASN A 123 20.06 -5.10 19.81
C ASN A 123 19.84 -6.54 20.31
N SER A 124 19.55 -7.49 19.40
CA SER A 124 19.42 -8.90 19.73
C SER A 124 19.85 -9.79 18.56
N ASN A 125 20.19 -11.06 18.84
CA ASN A 125 20.36 -12.09 17.80
C ASN A 125 19.03 -12.78 17.44
N ARG A 126 17.89 -12.23 17.89
CA ARG A 126 16.58 -12.79 17.60
C ARG A 126 16.16 -12.43 16.19
N HIS A 127 15.62 -13.43 15.51
CA HIS A 127 14.96 -13.27 14.23
C HIS A 127 13.80 -14.24 14.14
N GLU A 128 12.85 -13.92 13.28
CA GLU A 128 11.73 -14.79 12.94
C GLU A 128 11.46 -14.74 11.43
N MET A 129 10.75 -15.75 10.95
CA MET A 129 10.29 -15.81 9.57
C MET A 129 8.82 -15.42 9.54
N ILE A 130 8.49 -14.36 8.81
CA ILE A 130 7.13 -13.88 8.59
C ILE A 130 6.69 -14.16 7.14
N ASP A 131 5.39 -14.20 6.92
CA ASP A 131 4.80 -14.41 5.59
C ASP A 131 4.50 -13.08 4.89
N GLY A 132 4.90 -12.98 3.63
CA GLY A 132 4.68 -11.85 2.73
C GLY A 132 3.26 -11.76 2.22
N VAL A 133 2.30 -11.65 3.13
CA VAL A 133 0.86 -11.63 2.84
C VAL A 133 0.19 -10.32 3.28
N TYR A 134 0.97 -9.24 3.35
CA TYR A 134 0.56 -7.94 3.84
C TYR A 134 -0.29 -7.20 2.81
N ASN A 135 -1.35 -6.53 3.26
CA ASN A 135 -1.99 -5.49 2.46
C ASN A 135 -1.04 -4.29 2.40
N VAL A 136 -0.77 -3.76 1.22
CA VAL A 136 0.17 -2.64 1.04
C VAL A 136 -0.56 -1.52 0.31
N PHE A 137 -0.82 -0.42 1.04
CA PHE A 137 -1.54 0.74 0.52
C PHE A 137 -0.64 1.98 0.54
N ILE A 138 -0.20 2.39 -0.64
CA ILE A 138 0.66 3.55 -0.85
C ILE A 138 -0.16 4.72 -1.40
N VAL A 139 0.01 5.89 -0.82
CA VAL A 139 -0.49 7.17 -1.34
C VAL A 139 0.70 8.06 -1.69
N GLY A 140 0.66 8.63 -2.89
CA GLY A 140 1.71 9.46 -3.45
C GLY A 140 1.17 10.72 -4.13
N ASN A 141 2.00 11.75 -4.27
CA ASN A 141 1.66 12.89 -5.14
C ASN A 141 2.05 12.64 -6.60
N PRO A 142 3.35 12.48 -6.92
CA PRO A 142 3.80 12.17 -8.27
C PRO A 142 3.40 10.76 -8.72
N THR A 143 3.10 10.63 -10.01
CA THR A 143 3.09 9.33 -10.67
C THR A 143 4.50 8.75 -10.71
N PRO A 144 4.75 7.54 -10.18
CA PRO A 144 6.09 6.97 -10.18
C PRO A 144 6.51 6.50 -11.57
N VAL A 145 7.80 6.63 -11.86
CA VAL A 145 8.43 5.99 -13.01
C VAL A 145 9.04 4.68 -12.55
N LEU A 146 8.50 3.56 -13.02
CA LEU A 146 9.03 2.24 -12.69
C LEU A 146 10.05 1.81 -13.74
N LYS A 147 11.21 1.34 -13.29
CA LYS A 147 12.22 0.72 -14.15
C LYS A 147 12.24 -0.77 -13.85
N PHE A 148 12.11 -1.59 -14.90
CA PHE A 148 12.09 -3.05 -14.79
C PHE A 148 13.39 -3.62 -15.32
N GLU A 149 13.89 -4.68 -14.68
CA GLU A 149 15.16 -5.33 -15.05
C GLU A 149 14.98 -6.30 -16.23
N SER A 150 13.79 -6.87 -16.39
CA SER A 150 13.43 -7.81 -17.47
C SER A 150 11.95 -7.75 -17.83
N ALA A 151 11.56 -8.44 -18.91
CA ALA A 151 10.16 -8.62 -19.29
C ALA A 151 9.37 -9.45 -18.26
N GLU A 152 10.01 -10.41 -17.59
CA GLU A 152 9.37 -11.15 -16.50
C GLU A 152 9.13 -10.24 -15.29
N ASP A 153 10.08 -9.37 -14.94
CA ASP A 153 9.92 -8.41 -13.84
C ASP A 153 8.79 -7.41 -14.13
N GLN A 154 8.74 -6.89 -15.35
CA GLN A 154 7.63 -6.05 -15.80
C GLN A 154 6.28 -6.77 -15.67
N SER A 155 6.19 -8.02 -16.13
CA SER A 155 4.97 -8.83 -16.02
C SER A 155 4.58 -9.11 -14.57
N ALA A 156 5.56 -9.31 -13.70
CA ALA A 156 5.35 -9.46 -12.27
C ALA A 156 4.74 -8.21 -11.63
N TRP A 157 5.16 -7.02 -12.06
CA TRP A 157 4.62 -5.74 -11.59
C TRP A 157 3.23 -5.42 -12.13
N TYR A 158 2.95 -5.71 -13.40
CA TYR A 158 1.60 -5.55 -13.97
C TYR A 158 0.54 -6.33 -13.18
N ARG A 159 0.88 -7.53 -12.69
CA ARG A 159 -0.04 -8.33 -11.88
C ARG A 159 -0.18 -7.82 -10.45
N ARG A 160 0.83 -7.16 -9.90
CA ARG A 160 0.89 -6.74 -8.49
C ARG A 160 0.46 -5.30 -8.27
N LEU A 161 0.64 -4.38 -9.20
CA LEU A 161 0.28 -2.98 -8.97
C LEU A 161 -1.17 -2.71 -9.36
N ARG A 162 -1.95 -2.19 -8.42
CA ARG A 162 -3.27 -1.59 -8.66
C ARG A 162 -3.10 -0.09 -8.49
N TRP A 163 -2.84 0.59 -9.60
CA TRP A 163 -2.63 2.03 -9.60
C TRP A 163 -3.92 2.76 -9.98
N VAL A 164 -4.36 3.68 -9.12
CA VAL A 164 -5.49 4.57 -9.38
C VAL A 164 -5.01 6.01 -9.27
N ARG A 165 -5.40 6.82 -10.25
CA ARG A 165 -5.11 8.26 -10.27
C ARG A 165 -6.29 9.00 -9.63
N CYS A 166 -6.00 9.74 -8.58
CA CYS A 166 -6.99 10.57 -7.91
C CYS A 166 -7.21 11.89 -8.66
N LEU A 167 -8.47 12.31 -8.66
CA LEU A 167 -8.92 13.53 -9.29
C LEU A 167 -8.50 14.75 -8.46
N VAL A 168 -8.26 15.87 -9.14
CA VAL A 168 -8.06 17.15 -8.46
C VAL A 168 -9.43 17.63 -8.02
N SER A 169 -9.63 17.82 -6.72
CA SER A 169 -10.86 18.44 -6.22
C SER A 169 -10.96 19.83 -6.84
N SER A 170 -11.88 19.99 -7.79
CA SER A 170 -12.30 21.32 -8.24
C SER A 170 -12.91 21.97 -7.01
N GLN A 171 -12.33 23.07 -6.53
CA GLN A 171 -12.99 23.86 -5.51
C GLN A 171 -14.37 24.24 -6.05
N ILE A 172 -15.42 23.81 -5.35
CA ILE A 172 -16.74 24.44 -5.42
C ILE A 172 -16.64 25.76 -4.67
#